data_AF-A0A756I6B6-F1
#
_entry.id   AF-A0A756I6B6-F1
#
_cell.length_a   1.000
_cell.length_b   1.000
_cell.length_c   1.000
_cell.angle_alpha   90.00
_cell.angle_beta   90.00
_cell.angle_gamma   90.00
#
_symmetry.space_group_name_H-M   'P 1'
#
loop_
_entity.id
_entity.type
_entity.pdbx_description
1 polymer ?
#
loop_
_entity_poly.entity_id
_entity_poly.type
_entity_poly.pdbx_seq_one_letter_code
_entity_poly.pdbx_strand_id
1 'polypeptide(L)'
;MKNIFKDSDITAESVFFMKRRQVLKALGISAAALSLPHAAHADLLSWFKGSDRLPAPAGKPLEFSKPTSGQDSLPLTPEDKVSGYNNFYEFGLDKADPAANAGSLKTEFWTLKISGEVAKPLTLDHDALTRRFPLEERIYRMRCVEAWSMVVPWIGFPLHKLLAQAEPTSNAKYVA
;
A
#
# COMPACT_ATOMS: atom_id res chain seq x y z
N MET A 1 -68.94 13.96 28.64
CA MET A 1 -67.67 14.64 28.96
C MET A 1 -66.70 14.43 27.81
N LYS A 2 -66.23 15.49 27.14
CA LYS A 2 -65.20 15.38 26.08
C LYS A 2 -63.85 15.13 26.77
N ASN A 3 -63.10 14.14 26.31
CA ASN A 3 -61.77 13.84 26.83
C ASN A 3 -60.82 14.98 26.42
N ILE A 4 -60.17 15.62 27.41
CA ILE A 4 -59.38 16.86 27.23
C ILE A 4 -57.90 16.57 26.92
N PHE A 5 -57.45 15.31 27.05
CA PHE A 5 -56.06 14.92 26.86
C PHE A 5 -55.85 14.18 25.54
N LYS A 6 -54.75 14.48 24.84
CA LYS A 6 -54.26 13.74 23.67
C LYS A 6 -53.29 12.64 24.13
N ASP A 7 -53.12 11.57 23.33
CA ASP A 7 -52.20 10.47 23.66
C ASP A 7 -50.75 10.94 23.92
N SER A 8 -50.34 12.04 23.27
CA SER A 8 -49.04 12.70 23.47
C SER A 8 -48.86 13.31 24.87
N ASP A 9 -49.95 13.54 25.60
CA ASP A 9 -49.94 14.18 26.91
C ASP A 9 -49.73 13.16 28.05
N ILE A 10 -49.79 11.85 27.74
CA ILE A 10 -49.67 10.75 28.70
C ILE A 10 -48.20 10.48 29.07
N THR A 11 -47.26 10.70 28.14
CA THR A 11 -45.83 10.48 28.36
C THR A 11 -45.03 11.69 27.92
N ALA A 12 -44.28 12.29 28.84
CA ALA A 12 -43.41 13.42 28.53
C ALA A 12 -42.44 13.08 27.39
N GLU A 13 -42.35 13.98 26.41
CA GLU A 13 -41.56 13.83 25.20
C GLU A 13 -40.08 13.49 25.49
N SER A 14 -39.53 14.08 26.55
CA SER A 14 -38.16 13.82 27.04
C SER A 14 -37.95 12.36 27.47
N VAL A 15 -38.97 11.70 28.02
CA VAL A 15 -38.93 10.29 28.43
C VAL A 15 -39.10 9.38 27.22
N PHE A 16 -39.98 9.74 26.28
CA PHE A 16 -40.25 8.95 25.08
C PHE A 16 -39.05 8.94 24.11
N PHE A 17 -38.46 10.09 23.80
CA PHE A 17 -37.39 10.18 22.80
C PHE A 17 -36.01 9.75 23.33
N MET A 18 -35.66 10.01 24.59
CA MET A 18 -34.34 9.63 25.09
C MET A 18 -34.18 8.11 25.26
N LYS A 19 -35.13 7.46 25.96
CA LYS A 19 -34.98 6.04 26.32
C LYS A 19 -35.16 5.12 25.12
N ARG A 20 -36.13 5.40 24.25
CA ARG A 20 -36.42 4.54 23.10
C ARG A 20 -35.36 4.63 22.02
N ARG A 21 -34.83 5.83 21.73
CA ARG A 21 -33.71 6.01 20.78
C ARG A 21 -32.41 5.39 21.31
N GLN A 22 -32.13 5.48 22.60
CA GLN A 22 -30.96 4.82 23.20
C GLN A 22 -31.09 3.29 23.14
N VAL A 23 -32.25 2.74 23.46
CA VAL A 23 -32.51 1.29 23.36
C VAL A 23 -32.43 0.80 21.91
N LEU A 24 -33.01 1.53 20.95
CA LEU A 24 -32.92 1.19 19.53
C LEU A 24 -31.49 1.29 18.99
N LYS A 25 -30.69 2.27 19.44
CA LYS A 25 -29.27 2.37 19.10
C LYS A 25 -28.49 1.19 19.67
N ALA A 26 -28.73 0.82 20.94
CA ALA A 26 -28.06 -0.32 21.57
C ALA A 26 -28.40 -1.64 20.87
N LEU A 27 -29.69 -1.90 20.58
CA LEU A 27 -30.14 -3.10 19.87
C LEU A 27 -29.63 -3.16 18.43
N GLY A 28 -29.55 -2.03 17.73
CA GLY A 28 -28.99 -1.97 16.37
C GLY A 28 -27.51 -2.33 16.32
N ILE A 29 -26.71 -1.89 17.30
CA ILE A 29 -25.29 -2.24 17.41
C ILE A 29 -25.12 -3.73 17.74
N SER A 30 -25.92 -4.28 18.66
CA SER A 30 -25.85 -5.69 19.04
C SER A 30 -26.26 -6.64 17.91
N ALA A 31 -27.27 -6.29 17.11
CA ALA A 31 -27.70 -7.10 15.97
C ALA A 31 -26.67 -7.10 14.82
N ALA A 32 -25.99 -5.98 14.59
CA ALA A 32 -24.91 -5.90 13.61
C ALA A 32 -23.69 -6.75 14.02
N ALA A 33 -23.36 -6.78 15.31
CA ALA A 33 -22.25 -7.60 15.82
C ALA A 33 -22.52 -9.12 15.73
N LEU A 34 -23.77 -9.54 15.91
CA LEU A 34 -24.16 -10.96 15.89
C LEU A 34 -24.44 -11.52 14.49
N SER A 35 -24.56 -10.66 13.47
CA SER A 35 -24.81 -11.06 12.07
C SER A 35 -23.53 -11.19 11.24
N LEU A 36 -22.37 -10.95 11.84
CA LEU A 36 -21.08 -11.17 11.19
C LEU A 36 -20.75 -12.68 11.18
N PRO A 37 -20.54 -13.31 10.01
CA PRO A 37 -20.14 -14.70 9.94
C PRO A 37 -18.80 -14.92 10.66
N HIS A 38 -18.72 -15.95 11.52
CA HIS A 38 -17.48 -16.33 12.23
C HIS A 38 -16.32 -16.74 11.31
N ALA A 39 -16.54 -16.81 9.99
CA ALA A 39 -15.53 -17.12 8.98
C ALA A 39 -14.99 -15.88 8.24
N ALA A 40 -15.57 -14.69 8.47
CA ALA A 40 -15.08 -13.43 7.94
C ALA A 40 -14.21 -12.72 8.98
N HIS A 41 -13.08 -13.33 9.36
CA HIS A 41 -12.03 -12.67 10.15
C HIS A 41 -11.23 -11.70 9.27
N ALA A 42 -11.90 -10.69 8.70
CA ALA A 42 -11.21 -9.43 8.49
C ALA A 42 -11.19 -8.77 9.86
N ASP A 43 -10.05 -8.87 10.56
CA ASP A 43 -9.88 -8.38 11.93
C ASP A 43 -10.33 -6.92 12.01
N LEU A 44 -11.53 -6.66 12.54
CA LEU A 44 -12.09 -5.31 12.67
C LEU A 44 -11.23 -4.48 13.64
N LEU A 45 -10.41 -5.13 14.47
CA LEU A 45 -9.39 -4.52 15.31
C LEU A 45 -8.15 -4.06 14.53
N SER A 46 -7.94 -4.49 13.28
CA SER A 46 -6.85 -3.99 12.42
C SER A 46 -6.99 -2.50 12.11
N TRP A 47 -8.23 -1.97 12.05
CA TRP A 47 -8.49 -0.53 11.94
C TRP A 47 -8.22 0.24 13.25
N PHE A 48 -8.22 -0.45 14.40
CA PHE A 48 -7.96 0.14 15.72
C PHE A 48 -6.53 -0.10 16.23
N LYS A 49 -5.73 -0.95 15.56
CA LYS A 49 -4.30 -1.10 15.83
C LYS A 49 -3.59 0.16 15.35
N GLY A 50 -3.38 1.08 16.30
CA GLY A 50 -2.65 2.32 16.13
C GLY A 50 -1.28 2.12 15.49
N SER A 51 -0.87 3.13 14.73
CA SER A 51 0.37 3.25 13.98
C SER A 51 1.58 3.51 14.88
N ASP A 52 1.80 2.70 15.92
CA ASP A 52 3.07 2.68 16.67
C ASP A 52 4.10 1.88 15.88
N ARG A 53 4.37 2.32 14.65
CA ARG A 53 5.38 1.72 13.78
C ARG A 53 6.55 2.67 13.74
N LEU A 54 7.72 2.12 14.03
CA LEU A 54 8.98 2.86 13.89
C LEU A 54 9.07 3.33 12.43
N PRO A 55 9.35 4.62 12.18
CA PRO A 55 9.54 5.10 10.83
C PRO A 55 10.71 4.34 10.21
N ALA A 56 10.56 3.96 8.93
CA ALA A 56 11.65 3.35 8.19
C ALA A 56 12.88 4.27 8.24
N PRO A 57 14.09 3.73 8.46
CA PRO A 57 15.29 4.54 8.47
C PRO A 57 15.44 5.27 7.13
N ALA A 58 15.70 6.58 7.18
CA ALA A 58 15.84 7.38 5.97
C ALA A 58 17.04 6.89 5.15
N GLY A 59 16.81 6.57 3.88
CA GLY A 59 17.86 6.25 2.92
C GLY A 59 18.72 7.47 2.57
N LYS A 60 19.81 7.24 1.85
CA LYS A 60 20.61 8.34 1.29
C LYS A 60 19.84 8.99 0.12
N PRO A 61 19.77 10.33 0.04
CA PRO A 61 19.13 10.98 -1.09
C PRO A 61 19.87 10.64 -2.39
N LEU A 62 19.11 10.49 -3.47
CA LEU A 62 19.62 10.18 -4.81
C LEU A 62 19.53 11.43 -5.69
N GLU A 63 20.51 11.59 -6.57
CA GLU A 63 20.48 12.58 -7.65
C GLU A 63 19.76 11.99 -8.87
N PHE A 64 18.75 12.67 -9.40
CA PHE A 64 17.97 12.20 -10.54
C PHE A 64 17.36 13.35 -11.35
N SER A 65 17.00 13.06 -12.60
CA SER A 65 16.32 13.99 -13.50
C SER A 65 14.80 13.77 -13.52
N LYS A 66 14.03 14.77 -13.95
CA LYS A 66 12.57 14.71 -14.09
C LYS A 66 12.16 14.90 -15.56
N PRO A 67 12.26 13.86 -16.41
CA PRO A 67 11.93 13.98 -17.82
C PRO A 67 10.45 14.31 -18.00
N THR A 68 10.11 15.25 -18.89
CA THR A 68 8.72 15.71 -19.11
C THR A 68 7.75 14.56 -19.41
N SER A 69 8.18 13.54 -20.16
CA SER A 69 7.36 12.37 -20.48
C SER A 69 7.04 11.47 -19.28
N GLY A 70 7.81 11.57 -18.19
CA GLY A 70 7.60 10.83 -16.94
C GLY A 70 6.90 11.62 -15.86
N GLN A 71 6.54 12.88 -16.14
CA GLN A 71 5.88 13.78 -15.20
C GLN A 71 4.41 13.90 -15.60
N ASP A 72 3.52 13.47 -14.71
CA ASP A 72 2.07 13.52 -14.89
C ASP A 72 1.45 14.30 -13.72
N SER A 73 0.36 15.02 -13.95
CA SER A 73 -0.33 15.82 -12.94
C SER A 73 -1.31 14.98 -12.10
N LEU A 74 -1.01 13.70 -11.88
CA LEU A 74 -1.85 12.79 -11.13
C LEU A 74 -1.74 13.05 -9.62
N PRO A 75 -2.84 12.87 -8.85
CA PRO A 75 -2.77 12.95 -7.40
C PRO A 75 -1.89 11.82 -6.87
N LEU A 76 -0.76 12.19 -6.24
CA LEU A 76 0.17 11.23 -5.68
C LEU A 76 -0.45 10.50 -4.49
N THR A 77 -0.10 9.22 -4.34
CA THR A 77 -0.42 8.47 -3.13
C THR A 77 0.52 8.93 -2.01
N PRO A 78 0.00 9.23 -0.81
CA PRO A 78 0.83 9.59 0.34
C PRO A 78 1.92 8.54 0.63
N GLU A 79 3.12 9.01 0.97
CA GLU A 79 4.32 8.17 1.15
C GLU A 79 4.13 7.11 2.24
N ASP A 80 3.41 7.43 3.32
CA ASP A 80 3.09 6.51 4.42
C ASP A 80 2.24 5.31 3.94
N LYS A 81 1.43 5.50 2.89
CA LYS A 81 0.68 4.42 2.25
C LYS A 81 1.54 3.64 1.25
N VAL A 82 2.38 4.33 0.49
CA VAL A 82 3.29 3.69 -0.47
C VAL A 82 4.26 2.72 0.23
N SER A 83 4.76 3.11 1.41
CA SER A 83 5.74 2.34 2.20
C SER A 83 5.13 1.53 3.35
N GLY A 84 3.81 1.66 3.58
CA GLY A 84 3.11 0.99 4.69
C GLY A 84 1.97 0.04 4.29
N TYR A 85 1.60 0.01 3.00
CA TYR A 85 0.57 -0.89 2.45
C TYR A 85 1.16 -1.67 1.27
N ASN A 86 1.76 -2.83 1.56
CA ASN A 86 2.62 -3.55 0.63
C ASN A 86 2.24 -5.03 0.54
N ASN A 87 2.52 -5.63 -0.61
CA ASN A 87 2.56 -7.08 -0.76
C ASN A 87 4.02 -7.49 -0.91
N PHE A 88 4.57 -8.13 0.12
CA PHE A 88 5.90 -8.74 0.06
C PHE A 88 5.91 -9.97 0.97
N TYR A 89 5.58 -11.13 0.39
CA TYR A 89 5.13 -12.31 1.13
C TYR A 89 6.24 -12.94 1.99
N GLU A 90 7.51 -12.74 1.60
CA GLU A 90 8.70 -13.09 2.35
C GLU A 90 8.72 -12.46 3.76
N PHE A 91 7.95 -11.39 3.96
CA PHE A 91 7.85 -10.64 5.21
C PHE A 91 6.47 -10.70 5.87
N GLY A 92 5.55 -11.52 5.36
CA GLY A 92 4.19 -11.70 5.91
C GLY A 92 3.08 -11.51 4.88
N LEU A 93 1.85 -11.86 5.26
CA LEU A 93 0.69 -11.87 4.37
C LEU A 93 -0.17 -10.61 4.51
N ASP A 94 -0.16 -9.99 5.70
CA ASP A 94 -0.91 -8.76 5.93
C ASP A 94 -0.20 -7.59 5.27
N LYS A 95 -0.98 -6.62 4.79
CA LYS A 95 -0.46 -5.45 4.05
C LYS A 95 0.55 -4.61 4.84
N ALA A 96 0.53 -4.74 6.15
CA ALA A 96 1.40 -4.03 7.07
C ALA A 96 2.66 -4.82 7.46
N ASP A 97 2.69 -6.13 7.25
CA ASP A 97 3.80 -6.98 7.69
C ASP A 97 5.12 -6.61 7.01
N PRO A 98 5.17 -6.30 5.70
CA PRO A 98 6.42 -5.89 5.06
C PRO A 98 7.06 -4.67 5.73
N ALA A 99 6.26 -3.66 6.06
CA ALA A 99 6.75 -2.45 6.71
C ALA A 99 7.30 -2.73 8.12
N ALA A 100 6.75 -3.71 8.83
CA ALA A 100 7.20 -4.11 10.16
C ALA A 100 8.46 -4.99 10.13
N ASN A 101 8.60 -5.86 9.12
CA ASN A 101 9.55 -6.97 9.16
C ASN A 101 10.73 -6.83 8.16
N ALA A 102 10.58 -6.03 7.08
CA ALA A 102 11.59 -5.93 6.01
C ALA A 102 12.90 -5.26 6.43
N GLY A 103 12.94 -4.57 7.58
CA GLY A 103 14.18 -4.00 8.14
C GLY A 103 15.25 -5.05 8.48
N SER A 104 14.88 -6.33 8.53
CA SER A 104 15.82 -7.45 8.70
C SER A 104 16.63 -7.78 7.45
N LEU A 105 16.20 -7.30 6.27
CA LEU A 105 16.88 -7.55 4.99
C LEU A 105 18.09 -6.62 4.81
N LYS A 106 19.27 -7.20 4.60
CA LYS A 106 20.49 -6.44 4.30
C LYS A 106 20.56 -6.13 2.80
N THR A 107 20.47 -4.85 2.45
CA THR A 107 20.44 -4.38 1.05
C THR A 107 21.75 -3.74 0.56
N GLU A 108 22.66 -3.41 1.48
CA GLU A 108 23.87 -2.61 1.21
C GLU A 108 25.02 -3.36 0.48
N PHE A 109 24.94 -4.69 0.37
CA PHE A 109 25.91 -5.52 -0.36
C PHE A 109 25.22 -6.38 -1.42
N TRP A 110 24.36 -5.75 -2.21
CA TRP A 110 23.60 -6.44 -3.24
C TRP A 110 24.45 -6.82 -4.45
N THR A 111 24.15 -7.98 -5.04
CA THR A 111 24.75 -8.45 -6.29
C THR A 111 23.62 -8.77 -7.27
N LEU A 112 23.57 -8.05 -8.39
CA LEU A 112 22.63 -8.31 -9.47
C LEU A 112 23.38 -8.93 -10.66
N LYS A 113 23.04 -10.18 -11.00
CA LYS A 113 23.69 -10.93 -12.09
C LYS A 113 22.80 -11.00 -13.32
N ILE A 114 23.33 -10.59 -14.47
CA ILE A 114 22.68 -10.66 -15.78
C ILE A 114 23.35 -11.80 -16.57
N SER A 115 22.55 -12.80 -16.95
CA SER A 115 23.04 -14.02 -17.61
C SER A 115 21.96 -14.64 -18.50
N GLY A 116 22.24 -15.81 -19.09
CA GLY A 116 21.34 -16.50 -20.01
C GLY A 116 21.70 -16.22 -21.47
N GLU A 117 20.69 -15.97 -22.31
CA GLU A 117 20.84 -15.67 -23.75
C GLU A 117 21.36 -14.25 -23.98
N VAL A 118 22.60 -14.00 -23.56
CA VAL A 118 23.29 -12.72 -23.67
C VAL A 118 24.73 -12.94 -24.16
N ALA A 119 25.22 -12.07 -25.03
CA ALA A 119 26.60 -12.14 -25.51
C ALA A 119 27.60 -11.63 -24.46
N LYS A 120 27.17 -10.70 -23.59
CA LYS A 120 28.00 -10.06 -22.55
C LYS A 120 27.34 -10.19 -21.17
N PRO A 121 27.41 -11.36 -20.52
CA PRO A 121 26.93 -11.48 -19.15
C PRO A 121 27.71 -10.52 -18.24
N LEU A 122 27.02 -9.90 -17.28
CA LEU A 122 27.60 -8.91 -16.38
C LEU A 122 26.99 -8.97 -14.99
N THR A 123 27.74 -8.48 -14.01
CA THR A 123 27.31 -8.40 -12.61
C THR A 123 27.41 -6.96 -12.15
N LEU A 124 26.38 -6.48 -11.46
CA LEU A 124 26.34 -5.16 -10.82
C LEU A 124 26.36 -5.34 -9.30
N ASP A 125 27.14 -4.49 -8.62
CA ASP A 125 27.04 -4.32 -7.17
C ASP A 125 25.98 -3.28 -6.80
N HIS A 126 25.75 -3.08 -5.51
CA HIS A 126 24.79 -2.11 -4.98
C HIS A 126 25.05 -0.68 -5.50
N ASP A 127 26.30 -0.23 -5.54
CA ASP A 127 26.64 1.14 -5.98
C ASP A 127 26.36 1.34 -7.47
N ALA A 128 26.60 0.32 -8.30
CA ALA A 128 26.29 0.35 -9.72
C ALA A 128 24.78 0.55 -9.99
N LEU A 129 23.88 0.09 -9.11
CA LEU A 129 22.43 0.29 -9.28
C LEU A 129 22.02 1.76 -9.24
N THR A 130 22.79 2.63 -8.56
CA THR A 130 22.47 4.06 -8.43
C THR A 130 23.38 4.97 -9.25
N ARG A 131 24.54 4.47 -9.71
CA ARG A 131 25.57 5.30 -10.37
C ARG A 131 25.86 4.94 -11.82
N ARG A 132 25.58 3.70 -12.24
CA ARG A 132 25.95 3.23 -13.59
C ARG A 132 25.09 3.84 -14.70
N PHE A 133 23.86 4.23 -14.36
CA PHE A 133 22.91 4.84 -15.28
C PHE A 133 22.37 6.13 -14.68
N PRO A 134 22.09 7.16 -15.51
CA PRO A 134 21.43 8.36 -15.02
C PRO A 134 20.03 7.99 -14.51
N LEU A 135 19.72 8.42 -13.29
CA LEU A 135 18.44 8.19 -12.66
C LEU A 135 17.39 9.20 -13.17
N GLU A 136 16.17 8.72 -13.31
CA GLU A 136 15.00 9.46 -13.77
C GLU A 136 13.85 9.20 -12.79
N GLU A 137 13.13 10.25 -12.40
CA GLU A 137 11.85 10.13 -11.72
C GLU A 137 10.73 9.94 -12.75
N ARG A 138 9.88 8.94 -12.52
CA ARG A 138 8.68 8.67 -13.32
C ARG A 138 7.47 8.44 -12.42
N ILE A 139 6.47 9.29 -12.59
CA ILE A 139 5.19 9.18 -11.88
C ILE A 139 4.34 8.13 -12.60
N TYR A 140 4.19 6.95 -11.99
CA TYR A 140 3.41 5.87 -12.57
C TYR A 140 2.25 5.42 -11.69
N ARG A 141 1.21 4.92 -12.35
CA ARG A 141 0.09 4.23 -11.71
C ARG A 141 0.50 2.77 -11.51
N MET A 142 0.61 2.33 -10.27
CA MET A 142 0.78 0.92 -9.91
C MET A 142 -0.58 0.31 -9.60
N ARG A 143 -0.92 -0.81 -10.25
CA ARG A 143 -2.20 -1.50 -10.10
C ARG A 143 -1.92 -2.93 -9.65
N CYS A 144 -2.33 -3.26 -8.43
CA CYS A 144 -2.27 -4.64 -7.94
C CYS A 144 -3.38 -5.48 -8.59
N VAL A 145 -3.25 -6.81 -8.67
CA VAL A 145 -4.36 -7.67 -9.12
C VAL A 145 -5.56 -7.63 -8.15
N GLU A 146 -5.31 -7.38 -6.87
CA GLU A 146 -6.29 -7.36 -5.76
C GLU A 146 -7.19 -6.11 -5.71
N ALA A 147 -7.54 -5.52 -6.85
CA ALA A 147 -8.48 -4.38 -6.92
C ALA A 147 -8.06 -3.02 -6.29
N TRP A 148 -6.82 -2.84 -5.84
CA TRP A 148 -6.28 -1.53 -5.41
C TRP A 148 -5.18 -0.97 -6.34
N SER A 149 -4.93 0.34 -6.27
CA SER A 149 -3.91 1.04 -7.06
C SER A 149 -3.30 2.22 -6.31
N MET A 150 -2.09 2.63 -6.73
CA MET A 150 -1.38 3.81 -6.24
C MET A 150 -0.83 4.62 -7.41
N VAL A 151 -0.48 5.88 -7.14
CA VAL A 151 0.30 6.75 -8.02
C VAL A 151 1.60 7.04 -7.28
N VAL A 152 2.73 6.58 -7.83
CA VAL A 152 4.03 6.56 -7.14
C VAL A 152 5.09 7.23 -8.01
N PRO A 153 5.87 8.20 -7.48
CA PRO A 153 7.01 8.79 -8.15
C PRO A 153 8.24 7.87 -8.03
N TRP A 154 8.36 6.89 -8.91
CA TRP A 154 9.49 5.95 -8.89
C TRP A 154 10.78 6.62 -9.38
N ILE A 155 11.91 6.27 -8.79
CA ILE A 155 13.24 6.69 -9.25
C ILE A 155 13.98 5.44 -9.75
N GLY A 156 14.56 5.53 -10.95
CA GLY A 156 15.34 4.44 -11.51
C GLY A 156 15.89 4.75 -12.89
N PHE A 157 16.27 3.70 -13.60
CA PHE A 157 16.68 3.78 -15.01
C PHE A 157 15.88 2.75 -15.82
N PRO A 158 15.64 3.00 -17.12
CA PRO A 158 14.87 2.08 -17.93
C PRO A 158 15.66 0.79 -18.22
N LEU A 159 15.00 -0.36 -18.08
CA LEU A 159 15.61 -1.70 -18.20
C LEU A 159 16.36 -1.91 -19.52
N HIS A 160 15.89 -1.33 -20.62
CA HIS A 160 16.55 -1.48 -21.92
C HIS A 160 18.00 -0.94 -21.94
N LYS A 161 18.35 0.04 -21.11
CA LYS A 161 19.75 0.54 -21.00
C LYS A 161 20.66 -0.53 -20.40
N LEU A 162 20.16 -1.32 -19.44
CA LEU A 162 20.88 -2.46 -18.88
C LEU A 162 21.00 -3.60 -19.88
N LEU A 163 19.89 -3.96 -20.53
CA LEU A 163 19.88 -5.04 -21.53
C LEU A 163 20.81 -4.72 -22.70
N ALA A 164 20.86 -3.47 -23.17
CA ALA A 164 21.78 -3.06 -24.23
C ALA A 164 23.26 -3.34 -23.91
N GLN A 165 23.68 -3.24 -22.64
CA GLN A 165 25.05 -3.60 -22.22
C GLN A 165 25.30 -5.10 -22.20
N ALA A 166 24.24 -5.89 -21.94
CA ALA A 166 24.34 -7.35 -21.90
C ALA A 166 24.30 -7.99 -23.31
N GLU A 167 23.81 -7.25 -24.32
CA GLU A 167 23.70 -7.70 -25.72
C GLU A 167 22.93 -9.04 -25.85
N PRO A 168 21.59 -9.03 -25.68
CA PRO A 168 20.77 -10.23 -25.81
C PRO A 168 20.95 -10.86 -27.19
N THR A 169 21.05 -12.20 -27.24
CA THR A 169 21.19 -12.92 -28.50
C THR A 169 19.88 -12.88 -29.30
N SER A 170 19.92 -13.25 -30.58
CA SER A 170 18.71 -13.40 -31.41
C SER A 170 17.73 -14.48 -30.90
N ASN A 171 18.18 -15.36 -30.01
CA ASN A 171 17.35 -16.39 -29.40
C ASN A 171 16.62 -15.89 -28.14
N ALA A 172 17.07 -14.78 -27.54
CA ALA A 172 16.45 -14.20 -26.35
C ALA A 172 15.05 -13.64 -26.68
N LYS A 173 14.01 -14.27 -26.10
CA LYS A 173 12.61 -13.84 -26.29
C LYS A 173 11.97 -13.25 -25.03
N TYR A 174 12.51 -13.58 -23.86
CA TYR A 174 11.97 -13.21 -22.56
C TYR A 174 13.10 -12.87 -21.57
N VAL A 175 12.75 -12.12 -20.52
CA VAL A 175 13.62 -11.85 -19.37
C VAL A 175 12.96 -12.51 -18.15
N ALA A 176 13.75 -13.19 -17.34
CA ALA A 176 13.33 -13.87 -16.11
C ALA A 176 14.06 -13.28 -14.90
#